data_AF-A0A1H7SCB5-F1
#
_entry.id   AF-A0A1H7SCB5-F1
#
_cell.length_a   1.000
_cell.length_b   1.000
_cell.length_c   1.000
_cell.angle_alpha   90.00
_cell.angle_beta   90.00
_cell.angle_gamma   90.00
#
_symmetry.space_group_name_H-M   'P 1'
#
loop_
_entity.id
_entity.type
_entity.pdbx_description
1 polymer ?
#
loop_
_entity_poly.entity_id
_entity_poly.type
_entity_poly.pdbx_seq_one_letter_code
_entity_poly.pdbx_strand_id
1 'polypeptide(L)'
;MHRTWTHVGRCWTNGEPFLALDGDLLPAWRGMSEQAYEALVPQLGYQLTGIPLDGGTAALVLTDPEVGDEGWLEVFRADDGSIAVVQAAADDYRTALDTALAFPATDDQTGDVVAVPSGRFAFISAALDGTGEDGAFLLPESPGPTPHSAALEDDTATDASPLLVVAPGTFRLSVLWRTELHEEAAFARWLFTPEG
;
A
#
# COMPACT_ATOMS: atom_id res chain seq x y z
N MET A 1 14.70 -14.58 -10.63
CA MET A 1 15.55 -13.40 -10.89
C MET A 1 15.42 -12.50 -9.68
N HIS A 2 16.51 -11.86 -9.24
CA HIS A 2 16.43 -10.87 -8.16
C HIS A 2 15.86 -9.57 -8.74
N ARG A 3 14.82 -9.02 -8.12
CA ARG A 3 14.25 -7.72 -8.48
C ARG A 3 15.16 -6.60 -8.00
N THR A 4 15.24 -5.55 -8.80
CA THR A 4 15.84 -4.29 -8.35
C THR A 4 14.71 -3.35 -7.94
N TRP A 5 14.71 -2.90 -6.69
CA TRP A 5 13.66 -2.06 -6.13
C TRP A 5 14.08 -0.59 -6.10
N THR A 6 13.15 0.29 -6.46
CA THR A 6 13.27 1.74 -6.32
C THR A 6 12.14 2.22 -5.41
N HIS A 7 12.47 3.01 -4.39
CA HIS A 7 11.47 3.71 -3.58
C HIS A 7 10.81 4.79 -4.45
N VAL A 8 9.48 4.85 -4.47
CA VAL A 8 8.73 5.74 -5.37
C VAL A 8 7.71 6.61 -4.65
N GLY A 9 7.54 6.43 -3.34
CA GLY A 9 6.61 7.23 -2.54
C GLY A 9 6.32 6.57 -1.21
N ARG A 10 5.56 7.28 -0.38
CA ARG A 10 5.08 6.78 0.90
C ARG A 10 3.80 7.49 1.31
N CYS A 11 3.04 6.87 2.19
CA CYS A 11 1.87 7.46 2.82
C CYS A 11 1.91 7.22 4.34
N TRP A 12 1.45 8.19 5.12
CA TRP A 12 1.36 8.07 6.57
C TRP A 12 0.05 7.39 6.94
N THR A 13 0.09 6.47 7.90
CA THR A 13 -1.10 5.85 8.48
C THR A 13 -1.14 6.09 9.99
N ASN A 14 -2.34 6.31 10.53
CA ASN A 14 -2.64 6.26 11.96
C ASN A 14 -3.30 4.92 12.36
N GLY A 15 -2.99 3.86 11.61
CA GLY A 15 -3.58 2.52 11.76
C GLY A 15 -4.78 2.26 10.85
N GLU A 16 -5.10 3.22 9.98
CA GLU A 16 -6.14 3.09 8.97
C GLU A 16 -5.64 2.26 7.78
N PRO A 17 -6.47 1.40 7.20
CA PRO A 17 -6.11 0.68 5.99
C PRO A 17 -6.08 1.61 4.78
N PHE A 18 -5.31 1.20 3.77
CA PHE A 18 -5.23 1.87 2.48
C PHE A 18 -5.88 1.03 1.39
N LEU A 19 -6.40 1.70 0.36
CA LEU A 19 -6.92 1.09 -0.85
C LEU A 19 -5.94 1.30 -2.00
N ALA A 20 -5.65 0.22 -2.70
CA ALA A 20 -4.90 0.23 -3.95
C ALA A 20 -5.86 -0.10 -5.11
N LEU A 21 -6.07 0.85 -6.02
CA LEU A 21 -7.08 0.76 -7.08
C LEU A 21 -6.67 1.48 -8.37
N ASP A 22 -7.38 1.19 -9.46
CA ASP A 22 -7.28 2.01 -10.67
C ASP A 22 -7.77 3.44 -10.42
N GLY A 23 -7.06 4.42 -10.97
CA GLY A 23 -7.36 5.83 -10.79
C GLY A 23 -8.73 6.26 -11.31
N ASP A 24 -9.31 5.55 -12.29
CA ASP A 24 -10.68 5.81 -12.77
C ASP A 24 -11.75 5.35 -11.76
N LEU A 25 -11.40 4.47 -10.81
CA LEU A 25 -12.31 3.98 -9.76
C LEU A 25 -12.36 4.88 -8.52
N LEU A 26 -11.51 5.91 -8.43
CA LEU A 26 -11.49 6.84 -7.29
C LEU A 26 -12.89 7.42 -6.95
N PRO A 27 -13.72 7.86 -7.92
CA PRO A 27 -15.04 8.40 -7.59
C PRO A 27 -16.02 7.40 -6.99
N ALA A 28 -15.76 6.09 -7.11
CA ALA A 28 -16.60 5.01 -6.60
C ALA A 28 -16.36 4.70 -5.11
N TRP A 29 -15.27 5.20 -4.52
CA TRP A 29 -15.02 5.07 -3.09
C TRP A 29 -15.44 6.34 -2.33
N ARG A 30 -16.34 6.17 -1.36
CA ARG A 30 -16.93 7.22 -0.53
C ARG A 30 -16.69 6.95 0.96
N GLY A 31 -15.41 6.84 1.31
CA GLY A 31 -14.95 6.48 2.65
C GLY A 31 -15.57 7.35 3.73
N MET A 32 -15.47 8.67 3.58
CA MET A 32 -15.94 9.64 4.55
C MET A 32 -17.39 10.07 4.30
N SER A 33 -17.72 10.45 3.05
CA SER A 33 -18.99 11.10 2.76
C SER A 33 -20.20 10.17 2.84
N GLU A 34 -20.02 8.87 2.58
CA GLU A 34 -21.08 7.85 2.68
C GLU A 34 -20.82 6.82 3.80
N GLN A 35 -19.85 7.08 4.68
CA GLN A 35 -19.46 6.18 5.77
C GLN A 35 -19.04 4.77 5.31
N ALA A 36 -18.52 4.66 4.08
CA ALA A 36 -18.06 3.39 3.56
C ALA A 36 -16.87 2.84 4.38
N TYR A 37 -16.06 3.72 4.96
CA TYR A 37 -14.99 3.35 5.87
C TYR A 37 -15.52 2.74 7.18
N GLU A 38 -16.47 3.39 7.84
CA GLU A 38 -17.07 2.88 9.08
C GLU A 38 -17.81 1.56 8.85
N ALA A 39 -18.40 1.37 7.66
CA ALA A 39 -19.00 0.10 7.27
C ALA A 39 -17.96 -1.00 6.99
N LEU A 40 -16.75 -0.62 6.55
CA LEU A 40 -15.64 -1.54 6.31
C LEU A 40 -14.98 -2.01 7.61
N VAL A 41 -14.82 -1.13 8.61
CA VAL A 41 -14.08 -1.42 9.86
C VAL A 41 -14.47 -2.75 10.53
N PRO A 42 -15.76 -3.11 10.71
CA PRO A 42 -16.14 -4.38 11.34
C PRO A 42 -15.76 -5.64 10.54
N GLN A 43 -15.41 -5.48 9.27
CA GLN A 43 -15.07 -6.56 8.35
C GLN A 43 -13.55 -6.74 8.20
N LEU A 44 -12.74 -5.82 8.75
CA LEU A 44 -11.29 -5.87 8.64
C LEU A 44 -10.74 -7.11 9.33
N GLY A 45 -9.83 -7.78 8.63
CA GLY A 45 -9.12 -8.96 9.11
C GLY A 45 -8.23 -9.51 7.99
N TYR A 46 -7.28 -10.38 8.35
CA TYR A 46 -6.28 -10.87 7.39
C TYR A 46 -6.87 -11.67 6.22
N GLN A 47 -8.12 -12.12 6.28
CA GLN A 47 -8.78 -12.77 5.14
C GLN A 47 -9.29 -11.78 4.08
N LEU A 48 -9.51 -10.51 4.43
CA LEU A 48 -10.04 -9.51 3.51
C LEU A 48 -8.88 -8.84 2.75
N THR A 49 -8.78 -9.10 1.45
CA THR A 49 -7.70 -8.56 0.61
C THR A 49 -8.19 -7.59 -0.46
N GLY A 50 -9.49 -7.38 -0.57
CA GLY A 50 -10.07 -6.47 -1.55
C GLY A 50 -11.53 -6.13 -1.27
N ILE A 51 -11.95 -5.00 -1.84
CA ILE A 51 -13.28 -4.42 -1.72
C ILE A 51 -13.87 -4.29 -3.13
N PRO A 52 -15.07 -4.83 -3.38
CA PRO A 52 -15.75 -4.60 -4.64
C PRO A 52 -16.18 -3.13 -4.75
N LEU A 53 -15.86 -2.50 -5.88
CA LEU A 53 -16.32 -1.17 -6.26
C LEU A 53 -17.18 -1.27 -7.52
N ASP A 54 -18.00 -0.27 -7.79
CA ASP A 54 -18.67 -0.19 -9.10
C ASP A 54 -17.60 -0.08 -10.20
N GLY A 55 -17.57 -1.08 -11.10
CA GLY A 55 -16.59 -1.16 -12.18
C GLY A 55 -15.26 -1.85 -11.84
N GLY A 56 -15.01 -2.33 -10.62
CA GLY A 56 -13.76 -3.04 -10.31
C GLY A 56 -13.56 -3.46 -8.86
N THR A 57 -12.30 -3.60 -8.47
CA THR A 57 -11.88 -4.02 -7.13
C THR A 57 -10.76 -3.11 -6.66
N ALA A 58 -10.86 -2.63 -5.42
CA ALA A 58 -9.73 -2.04 -4.71
C ALA A 58 -9.09 -3.13 -3.85
N ALA A 59 -7.77 -3.31 -3.94
CA ALA A 59 -7.05 -4.14 -2.98
C ALA A 59 -6.91 -3.42 -1.63
N LEU A 60 -6.93 -4.19 -0.55
CA LEU A 60 -6.77 -3.70 0.80
C LEU A 60 -5.32 -3.85 1.28
N VAL A 61 -4.73 -2.75 1.70
CA VAL A 61 -3.47 -2.68 2.44
C VAL A 61 -3.83 -2.46 3.91
N LEU A 62 -3.93 -3.54 4.67
CA LEU A 62 -4.36 -3.51 6.07
C LEU A 62 -3.17 -3.48 7.02
N THR A 63 -2.92 -2.34 7.65
CA THR A 63 -1.82 -2.15 8.60
C THR A 63 -1.93 -3.10 9.79
N ASP A 64 -0.78 -3.58 10.26
CA ASP A 64 -0.70 -4.42 11.44
C ASP A 64 -0.22 -3.60 12.65
N PRO A 65 -1.03 -3.47 13.72
CA PRO A 65 -0.66 -2.66 14.88
C PRO A 65 0.50 -3.25 15.69
N GLU A 66 0.83 -4.54 15.52
CA GLU A 66 2.00 -5.15 16.14
C GLU A 66 3.28 -4.91 15.32
N VAL A 67 3.16 -4.47 14.07
CA VAL A 67 4.29 -3.87 13.33
C VAL A 67 4.39 -2.39 13.67
N GLY A 68 3.27 -1.67 13.69
CA GLY A 68 3.20 -0.28 14.15
C GLY A 68 1.77 0.23 14.07
N ASP A 69 1.32 0.93 15.11
CA ASP A 69 -0.01 1.54 15.18
C ASP A 69 -0.11 2.80 14.32
N GLU A 70 0.98 3.57 14.22
CA GLU A 70 1.16 4.66 13.27
C GLU A 70 2.51 4.53 12.54
N GLY A 71 2.61 5.07 11.33
CA GLY A 71 3.88 5.11 10.62
C GLY A 71 3.78 5.24 9.10
N TRP A 72 4.92 5.06 8.45
CA TRP A 72 5.01 5.08 6.99
C TRP A 72 4.69 3.72 6.39
N LEU A 73 3.82 3.75 5.38
CA LEU A 73 3.72 2.71 4.36
C LEU A 73 4.62 3.12 3.19
N GLU A 74 5.72 2.40 3.02
CA GLU A 74 6.74 2.70 2.02
C GLU A 74 6.41 1.96 0.71
N VAL A 75 6.40 2.70 -0.40
CA VAL A 75 6.00 2.18 -1.72
C VAL A 75 7.21 2.05 -2.64
N PHE A 76 7.41 0.86 -3.18
CA PHE A 76 8.52 0.51 -4.05
C PHE A 76 8.04 -0.04 -5.39
N ARG A 77 8.80 0.25 -6.44
CA ARG A 77 8.63 -0.33 -7.77
C ARG A 77 9.84 -1.19 -8.14
N ALA A 78 9.58 -2.38 -8.65
CA ALA A 78 10.58 -3.25 -9.24
C ALA A 78 10.78 -2.98 -10.74
N ASP A 79 11.92 -3.41 -11.25
CA ASP A 79 12.27 -3.38 -12.68
C ASP A 79 11.36 -4.24 -13.58
N ASP A 80 10.68 -5.25 -13.02
CA ASP A 80 9.67 -6.06 -13.71
C ASP A 80 8.26 -5.46 -13.68
N GLY A 81 8.09 -4.25 -13.11
CA GLY A 81 6.81 -3.59 -12.95
C GLY A 81 6.02 -3.98 -11.71
N SER A 82 6.52 -4.90 -10.87
CA SER A 82 5.91 -5.21 -9.58
C SER A 82 5.96 -4.00 -8.64
N ILE A 83 4.96 -3.88 -7.77
CA ILE A 83 4.88 -2.83 -6.75
C ILE A 83 4.81 -3.50 -5.39
N ALA A 84 5.60 -3.01 -4.43
CA ALA A 84 5.53 -3.46 -3.04
C ALA A 84 5.15 -2.28 -2.15
N VAL A 85 4.19 -2.50 -1.26
CA VAL A 85 3.94 -1.63 -0.11
C VAL A 85 4.47 -2.33 1.13
N VAL A 86 5.27 -1.65 1.92
CA VAL A 86 5.94 -2.22 3.10
C VAL A 86 5.61 -1.37 4.32
N GLN A 87 5.10 -2.04 5.35
CA GLN A 87 5.05 -1.51 6.71
C GLN A 87 6.22 -2.14 7.47
N ALA A 88 7.02 -1.35 8.19
CA ALA A 88 8.14 -1.87 8.96
C ALA A 88 8.32 -1.10 10.27
N ALA A 89 8.77 -1.82 11.30
CA ALA A 89 9.31 -1.24 12.52
C ALA A 89 10.66 -1.89 12.80
N ALA A 90 11.69 -1.07 12.97
CA ALA A 90 13.04 -1.47 13.34
C ALA A 90 13.88 -0.21 13.62
N ASP A 91 14.87 -0.33 14.50
CA ASP A 91 15.92 0.69 14.67
C ASP A 91 16.71 0.93 13.38
N ASP A 92 17.11 -0.16 12.70
CA ASP A 92 17.70 -0.10 11.37
C ASP A 92 16.61 -0.21 10.29
N TYR A 93 15.88 0.89 10.11
CA TYR A 93 14.71 0.96 9.24
C TYR A 93 15.03 0.56 7.79
N ARG A 94 16.17 1.03 7.25
CA ARG A 94 16.58 0.69 5.89
C ARG A 94 16.81 -0.81 5.74
N THR A 95 17.55 -1.42 6.66
CA THR A 95 17.81 -2.86 6.61
C THR A 95 16.52 -3.68 6.71
N ALA A 96 15.56 -3.24 7.52
CA ALA A 96 14.24 -3.88 7.60
C ALA A 96 13.47 -3.81 6.26
N LEU A 97 13.47 -2.65 5.60
CA LEU A 97 12.85 -2.47 4.27
C LEU A 97 13.54 -3.35 3.21
N ASP A 98 14.87 -3.33 3.15
CA ASP A 98 15.63 -4.15 2.21
C ASP A 98 15.38 -5.65 2.44
N THR A 99 15.25 -6.07 3.70
CA THR A 99 14.91 -7.45 4.07
C THR A 99 13.49 -7.81 3.63
N ALA A 100 12.50 -6.95 3.86
CA ALA A 100 11.12 -7.15 3.44
C ALA A 100 10.99 -7.32 1.91
N LEU A 101 11.75 -6.54 1.15
CA LEU A 101 11.78 -6.59 -0.31
C LEU A 101 12.51 -7.83 -0.86
N ALA A 102 13.49 -8.34 -0.12
CA ALA A 102 14.22 -9.56 -0.47
C ALA A 102 13.53 -10.84 0.02
N PHE A 103 12.57 -10.74 0.95
CA PHE A 103 11.90 -11.89 1.55
C PHE A 103 11.18 -12.72 0.49
N PRO A 104 11.26 -14.07 0.52
CA PRO A 104 10.56 -14.91 -0.44
C PRO A 104 9.05 -14.63 -0.46
N ALA A 105 8.42 -14.72 -1.62
CA ALA A 105 6.96 -14.56 -1.77
C ALA A 105 6.23 -15.92 -1.87
N THR A 106 6.91 -17.01 -1.51
CA THR A 106 6.47 -18.38 -1.83
C THR A 106 5.30 -18.84 -0.98
N ASP A 107 5.21 -18.34 0.25
CA ASP A 107 4.17 -18.67 1.23
C ASP A 107 3.26 -17.47 1.53
N ASP A 108 3.33 -16.41 0.72
CA ASP A 108 2.47 -15.24 0.86
C ASP A 108 1.00 -15.64 0.62
N GLN A 109 0.08 -15.07 1.40
CA GLN A 109 -1.35 -15.20 1.14
C GLN A 109 -1.66 -14.66 -0.24
N THR A 110 -2.31 -15.46 -1.08
CA THR A 110 -2.85 -14.98 -2.35
C THR A 110 -4.04 -14.07 -2.08
N GLY A 111 -3.94 -12.82 -2.54
CA GLY A 111 -5.00 -11.82 -2.43
C GLY A 111 -5.78 -11.62 -3.74
N ASP A 112 -6.65 -10.62 -3.68
CA ASP A 112 -7.49 -10.21 -4.80
C ASP A 112 -6.68 -9.66 -5.98
N VAL A 113 -7.36 -9.59 -7.13
CA VAL A 113 -6.83 -9.01 -8.35
C VAL A 113 -7.24 -7.54 -8.42
N VAL A 114 -6.29 -6.69 -8.83
CA VAL A 114 -6.59 -5.29 -9.17
C VAL A 114 -6.38 -5.10 -10.66
N ALA A 115 -7.45 -4.80 -11.38
CA ALA A 115 -7.35 -4.36 -12.77
C ALA A 115 -7.03 -2.85 -12.79
N VAL A 116 -5.99 -2.47 -13.53
CA VAL A 116 -5.53 -1.08 -13.69
C VAL A 116 -5.48 -0.72 -15.19
N PRO A 117 -6.62 -0.73 -15.91
CA PRO A 117 -6.66 -0.45 -17.34
C PRO A 117 -6.30 1.00 -17.70
N SER A 118 -6.42 1.94 -16.76
CA SER A 118 -6.05 3.34 -17.01
C SER A 118 -4.53 3.55 -17.01
N GLY A 119 -3.77 2.59 -16.50
CA GLY A 119 -2.34 2.75 -16.22
C GLY A 119 -2.04 3.68 -15.05
N ARG A 120 -3.04 4.04 -14.24
CA ARG A 120 -2.90 4.89 -13.05
C ARG A 120 -3.25 4.07 -11.81
N PHE A 121 -2.24 3.69 -11.04
CA PHE A 121 -2.43 2.90 -9.83
C PHE A 121 -2.37 3.83 -8.61
N ALA A 122 -3.53 4.09 -8.01
CA ALA A 122 -3.70 5.00 -6.89
C ALA A 122 -3.64 4.24 -5.56
N PHE A 123 -3.02 4.86 -4.56
CA PHE A 123 -3.10 4.46 -3.15
C PHE A 123 -3.82 5.57 -2.40
N ILE A 124 -4.85 5.24 -1.62
CA ILE A 124 -5.61 6.22 -0.82
C ILE A 124 -5.88 5.66 0.58
N SER A 125 -5.94 6.51 1.62
CA SER A 125 -6.51 6.07 2.91
C SER A 125 -7.96 5.68 2.68
N ALA A 126 -8.38 4.54 3.23
CA ALA A 126 -9.77 4.09 3.15
C ALA A 126 -10.71 5.06 3.89
N ALA A 127 -10.22 5.83 4.86
CA ALA A 127 -11.02 6.80 5.59
C ALA A 127 -11.44 8.02 4.75
N LEU A 128 -10.75 8.30 3.65
CA LEU A 128 -11.04 9.43 2.76
C LEU A 128 -11.96 9.01 1.61
N ASP A 129 -12.61 10.00 0.98
CA ASP A 129 -13.21 9.78 -0.33
C ASP A 129 -12.10 9.61 -1.39
N GLY A 130 -12.37 8.91 -2.49
CA GLY A 130 -11.39 8.87 -3.57
C GLY A 130 -11.31 10.18 -4.36
N THR A 131 -12.36 11.00 -4.35
CA THR A 131 -12.42 12.32 -5.01
C THR A 131 -13.37 13.28 -4.29
N GLY A 132 -13.16 14.58 -4.43
CA GLY A 132 -14.05 15.61 -3.89
C GLY A 132 -13.37 16.48 -2.83
N GLU A 133 -14.19 17.17 -2.03
CA GLU A 133 -13.71 18.01 -0.91
C GLU A 133 -13.04 17.18 0.19
N ASP A 134 -13.61 16.02 0.51
CA ASP A 134 -13.06 15.03 1.44
C ASP A 134 -12.15 14.00 0.73
N GLY A 135 -11.70 14.33 -0.47
CA GLY A 135 -10.95 13.44 -1.36
C GLY A 135 -9.49 13.27 -0.94
N ALA A 136 -8.96 12.07 -1.14
CA ALA A 136 -7.54 11.79 -0.96
C ALA A 136 -6.67 12.70 -1.85
N PHE A 137 -5.63 13.27 -1.26
CA PHE A 137 -4.65 14.07 -1.99
C PHE A 137 -3.58 13.17 -2.59
N LEU A 138 -3.50 13.14 -3.93
CA LEU A 138 -2.57 12.27 -4.64
C LEU A 138 -1.39 13.05 -5.22
N LEU A 139 -0.18 12.53 -4.99
CA LEU A 139 1.05 13.06 -5.57
C LEU A 139 1.59 12.10 -6.65
N PRO A 140 2.20 12.62 -7.73
CA PRO A 140 2.97 11.80 -8.65
C PRO A 140 4.06 11.03 -7.91
N GLU A 141 4.39 9.85 -8.40
CA GLU A 141 5.52 9.08 -7.88
C GLU A 141 6.83 9.89 -7.90
N SER A 142 7.62 9.76 -6.84
CA SER A 142 8.87 10.50 -6.63
C SER A 142 10.00 9.50 -6.34
N PRO A 143 10.70 9.00 -7.38
CA PRO A 143 11.78 8.04 -7.21
C PRO A 143 12.90 8.59 -6.32
N GLY A 144 13.31 7.79 -5.33
CA GLY A 144 14.29 8.20 -4.33
C GLY A 144 15.10 7.04 -3.76
N PRO A 145 16.10 7.35 -2.90
CA PRO A 145 16.79 6.32 -2.14
C PRO A 145 15.84 5.68 -1.12
N THR A 146 16.07 4.41 -0.79
CA THR A 146 15.36 3.75 0.33
C THR A 146 15.49 4.61 1.60
N PRO A 147 14.37 4.94 2.26
CA PRO A 147 14.38 5.68 3.51
C PRO A 147 15.26 5.02 4.58
N HIS A 148 15.79 5.83 5.48
CA HIS A 148 16.66 5.36 6.57
C HIS A 148 16.06 5.60 7.96
N SER A 149 14.89 6.23 8.03
CA SER A 149 14.18 6.52 9.27
C SER A 149 12.67 6.43 9.03
N ALA A 150 11.97 5.86 10.02
CA ALA A 150 10.51 5.86 10.10
C ALA A 150 9.94 7.13 10.76
N ALA A 151 10.81 8.03 11.24
CA ALA A 151 10.37 9.24 11.92
C ALA A 151 9.50 10.11 11.00
N LEU A 152 8.43 10.66 11.57
CA LEU A 152 7.69 11.74 10.96
C LEU A 152 8.57 13.00 10.98
N GLU A 153 9.10 13.38 9.83
CA GLU A 153 9.72 14.69 9.67
C GLU A 153 8.61 15.75 9.60
N ASP A 154 8.89 16.98 10.06
CA ASP A 154 7.95 18.10 10.26
C ASP A 154 7.38 18.67 8.93
N ASP A 155 7.28 17.86 7.88
CA ASP A 155 6.80 18.23 6.56
C ASP A 155 5.40 17.69 6.28
N THR A 156 4.58 18.59 5.75
CA THR A 156 3.13 18.56 5.50
C THR A 156 2.62 17.47 4.54
N ALA A 157 3.41 16.45 4.24
CA ALA A 157 3.09 15.41 3.25
C ALA A 157 2.39 14.17 3.83
N THR A 158 2.00 14.17 5.11
CA THR A 158 1.26 13.05 5.73
C THR A 158 -0.05 12.75 5.03
N ASP A 159 -0.68 13.79 4.48
CA ASP A 159 -2.02 13.71 3.90
C ASP A 159 -1.98 13.26 2.43
N ALA A 160 -0.78 13.16 1.85
CA ALA A 160 -0.59 12.77 0.47
C ALA A 160 -0.32 11.27 0.32
N SER A 161 -0.82 10.69 -0.76
CA SER A 161 -0.55 9.31 -1.15
C SER A 161 -0.07 9.21 -2.60
N PRO A 162 0.73 8.18 -2.94
CA PRO A 162 1.31 8.08 -4.27
C PRO A 162 0.27 7.67 -5.34
N LEU A 163 0.37 8.31 -6.51
CA LEU A 163 -0.25 7.90 -7.76
C LEU A 163 0.83 7.44 -8.73
N LEU A 164 0.85 6.13 -9.00
CA LEU A 164 1.86 5.51 -9.84
C LEU A 164 1.38 5.42 -11.30
N VAL A 165 2.27 5.68 -12.25
CA VAL A 165 2.03 5.41 -13.67
C VAL A 165 2.58 4.03 -14.00
N VAL A 166 1.70 3.09 -14.36
CA VAL A 166 2.03 1.68 -14.62
C VAL A 166 1.64 1.27 -16.04
N ALA A 167 2.16 0.14 -16.51
CA ALA A 167 1.62 -0.48 -17.72
C ALA A 167 0.15 -0.86 -17.47
N PRO A 168 -0.79 -0.50 -18.37
CA PRO A 168 -2.17 -0.95 -18.26
C PRO A 168 -2.25 -2.46 -18.20
N GLY A 169 -3.01 -3.00 -17.25
CA GLY A 169 -3.07 -4.44 -17.06
C GLY A 169 -3.69 -4.83 -15.73
N THR A 170 -3.28 -5.99 -15.24
CA THR A 170 -3.85 -6.61 -14.06
C THR A 170 -2.73 -6.94 -13.09
N PHE A 171 -2.96 -6.73 -11.79
CA PHE A 171 -2.00 -7.05 -10.74
C PHE A 171 -2.58 -8.08 -9.78
N ARG A 172 -1.81 -9.15 -9.54
CA ARG A 172 -2.07 -10.10 -8.46
C ARG A 172 -1.50 -9.57 -7.17
N LEU A 173 -2.33 -9.45 -6.13
CA LEU A 173 -1.84 -9.21 -4.78
C LEU A 173 -1.34 -10.52 -4.14
N SER A 174 -0.17 -10.43 -3.51
CA SER A 174 0.36 -11.38 -2.54
C SER A 174 0.61 -10.63 -1.24
N VAL A 175 0.11 -11.16 -0.12
CA VAL A 175 0.24 -10.53 1.19
C VAL A 175 1.10 -11.40 2.10
N LEU A 176 2.21 -10.82 2.54
CA LEU A 176 2.96 -11.33 3.67
C LEU A 176 2.57 -10.50 4.89
N TRP A 177 1.75 -11.09 5.74
CA TRP A 177 1.43 -10.51 7.03
C TRP A 177 2.67 -10.48 7.94
N ARG A 178 2.51 -9.92 9.14
CA ARG A 178 3.56 -9.72 10.14
C ARG A 178 4.63 -10.82 10.14
N THR A 179 5.85 -10.42 9.83
CA THR A 179 7.05 -11.25 9.87
C THR A 179 8.04 -10.63 10.84
N GLU A 180 8.37 -11.38 11.90
CA GLU A 180 9.39 -10.97 12.87
C GLU A 180 10.79 -11.27 12.30
N LEU A 181 11.69 -10.28 12.40
CA LEU A 181 13.08 -10.41 11.99
C LEU A 181 13.99 -10.76 13.18
N HIS A 182 14.00 -9.91 14.21
CA HIS A 182 14.75 -10.11 15.46
C HIS A 182 14.31 -9.10 16.53
N GLU A 183 14.28 -9.52 17.79
CA GLU A 183 14.07 -8.79 19.07
C GLU A 183 13.02 -7.66 19.13
N GLU A 184 12.98 -6.70 18.19
CA GLU A 184 11.97 -5.63 18.07
C GLU A 184 11.71 -5.21 16.60
N ALA A 185 12.24 -5.95 15.62
CA ALA A 185 12.12 -5.66 14.19
C ALA A 185 11.06 -6.55 13.53
N ALA A 186 10.09 -5.95 12.87
CA ALA A 186 9.04 -6.65 12.13
C ALA A 186 8.63 -5.89 10.87
N PHE A 187 8.03 -6.59 9.92
CA PHE A 187 7.46 -5.97 8.73
C PHE A 187 6.20 -6.71 8.26
N ALA A 188 5.41 -6.03 7.43
CA ALA A 188 4.36 -6.61 6.60
C ALA A 188 4.54 -6.09 5.15
N ARG A 189 4.11 -6.88 4.16
CA ARG A 189 4.29 -6.57 2.74
C ARG A 189 3.06 -6.92 1.91
N TRP A 190 2.66 -5.98 1.06
CA TRP A 190 1.68 -6.16 -0.01
C TRP A 190 2.41 -6.08 -1.35
N LEU A 191 2.51 -7.20 -2.05
CA LEU A 191 3.21 -7.31 -3.32
C LEU A 191 2.19 -7.45 -4.47
N PHE A 192 2.16 -6.44 -5.33
CA PHE A 192 1.37 -6.41 -6.56
C PHE A 192 2.26 -6.84 -7.73
N THR A 193 2.00 -8.03 -8.28
CA THR A 193 2.76 -8.56 -9.42
C THR A 193 1.90 -8.47 -10.69
N PRO A 194 2.40 -7.87 -11.80
CA PRO A 194 1.69 -7.86 -13.06
C PRO A 194 1.33 -9.29 -13.54
N GLU A 195 0.09 -9.50 -13.93
CA GLU A 195 -0.35 -10.68 -14.69
C GLU A 195 -0.13 -10.37 -16.19
N GLY A 196 0.58 -11.26 -16.88
CA GLY A 196 0.94 -11.09 -18.30
C GLY A 196 -0.18 -11.39 -19.29
#